data_AF-A0A930E5X1-F1
#
_entry.id   AF-A0A930E5X1-F1
#
_cell.length_a   1.000
_cell.length_b   1.000
_cell.length_c   1.000
_cell.angle_alpha   90.00
_cell.angle_beta   90.00
_cell.angle_gamma   90.00
#
_symmetry.space_group_name_H-M   'P 1'
#
loop_
_entity.id
_entity.type
_entity.pdbx_description
1 polymer ?
#
loop_
_entity_poly.entity_id
_entity_poly.type
_entity_poly.pdbx_seq_one_letter_code
_entity_poly.pdbx_strand_id
1 'polypeptide(L)'
;MKVFKKVFLMFFSLLLIFHLGFNIILFAENINENEKKLVYVENIFYDENGKSANGWYDDGTEWYFFKDGKKHTGFATDGNGKMYFKDGKYGKGYVDKVFYGEGKPADWWYDDGTGWYFFQNGKKHTGFAKDAS
;
A
#
# COMPACT_ATOMS: atom_id res chain seq x y z
N MET A 1 -37.39 -6.90 -58.71
CA MET A 1 -36.53 -7.63 -57.73
C MET A 1 -35.09 -7.10 -57.56
N LYS A 2 -34.60 -6.12 -58.36
CA LYS A 2 -33.26 -5.51 -58.16
C LYS A 2 -33.21 -4.47 -57.04
N VAL A 3 -34.27 -3.68 -56.88
CA VAL A 3 -34.35 -2.60 -55.87
C VAL A 3 -34.42 -3.16 -54.45
N PHE A 4 -35.22 -4.21 -54.23
CA PHE A 4 -35.29 -4.91 -52.93
C PHE A 4 -33.96 -5.51 -52.48
N LYS A 5 -33.16 -6.08 -53.39
CA LYS A 5 -31.82 -6.58 -53.05
C LYS A 5 -30.88 -5.47 -52.58
N LYS A 6 -30.93 -4.28 -53.20
CA LYS A 6 -30.13 -3.11 -52.78
C LYS A 6 -30.55 -2.60 -51.40
N VAL A 7 -31.84 -2.45 -51.15
CA VAL A 7 -32.36 -1.98 -49.85
C VAL A 7 -32.03 -2.99 -48.74
N PHE A 8 -32.21 -4.28 -48.99
CA PHE A 8 -31.85 -5.35 -48.05
C PHE A 8 -30.34 -5.37 -47.73
N LEU A 9 -29.48 -5.18 -48.74
CA LEU A 9 -28.03 -5.11 -48.53
C LEU A 9 -27.61 -3.91 -47.67
N MET A 10 -28.28 -2.76 -47.83
CA MET A 10 -28.00 -1.56 -47.04
C MET A 10 -28.34 -1.78 -45.56
N PHE A 11 -29.51 -2.35 -45.27
CA PHE A 11 -29.90 -2.70 -43.89
C PHE A 11 -28.98 -3.75 -43.26
N PHE A 12 -28.58 -4.76 -44.03
CA PHE A 12 -27.65 -5.78 -43.56
C PHE A 12 -26.26 -5.19 -43.25
N SER A 13 -25.76 -4.26 -44.09
CA SER A 13 -24.48 -3.58 -43.82
C SER A 13 -24.54 -2.69 -42.57
N LEU A 14 -25.67 -2.01 -42.34
CA LEU A 14 -25.85 -1.16 -41.16
C LEU A 14 -25.90 -1.98 -39.87
N LEU A 15 -26.55 -3.15 -39.90
CA LEU A 15 -26.60 -4.09 -38.78
C LEU A 15 -25.23 -4.69 -38.46
N LEU A 16 -24.42 -4.96 -39.50
CA LEU A 16 -23.06 -5.48 -39.35
C LEU A 16 -22.13 -4.46 -38.68
N ILE A 17 -22.22 -3.19 -39.07
CA ILE A 17 -21.45 -2.09 -38.46
C ILE A 17 -21.85 -1.90 -36.99
N PHE A 18 -23.13 -2.02 -36.67
CA PHE A 18 -23.63 -1.88 -35.30
C PHE A 18 -23.10 -2.99 -34.38
N HIS A 19 -23.11 -4.24 -34.84
CA HIS A 19 -22.56 -5.37 -34.09
C HIS A 19 -21.04 -5.27 -33.91
N LEU A 20 -20.29 -4.91 -34.95
CA LEU A 20 -18.84 -4.78 -34.84
C LEU A 20 -18.43 -3.59 -33.95
N GLY A 21 -19.08 -2.42 -34.12
CA GLY A 21 -18.77 -1.22 -33.36
C GLY A 21 -19.07 -1.35 -31.86
N PHE A 22 -20.19 -1.99 -31.50
CA PHE A 22 -20.60 -2.16 -30.10
C PHE A 22 -19.64 -3.09 -29.33
N ASN A 23 -19.22 -4.20 -29.94
CA ASN A 23 -18.28 -5.13 -29.31
C ASN A 23 -16.90 -4.51 -29.08
N ILE A 24 -16.43 -3.63 -29.97
CA ILE A 24 -15.15 -2.93 -29.83
C ILE A 24 -15.19 -1.91 -28.69
N ILE A 25 -16.28 -1.14 -28.58
CA ILE A 25 -16.45 -0.15 -27.52
C ILE A 25 -16.52 -0.83 -26.14
N LEU A 26 -17.32 -1.90 -26.02
CA LEU A 26 -17.44 -2.66 -24.78
C LEU A 26 -16.09 -3.27 -24.33
N PHE A 27 -15.28 -3.76 -25.29
CA PHE A 27 -13.95 -4.29 -25.00
C PHE A 27 -12.97 -3.20 -24.56
N ALA A 28 -13.00 -2.02 -25.17
CA ALA A 28 -12.14 -0.90 -24.80
C ALA A 28 -12.49 -0.31 -23.42
N GLU A 29 -13.78 -0.22 -23.07
CA GLU A 29 -14.23 0.18 -21.73
C GLU A 29 -13.78 -0.83 -20.67
N ASN A 30 -13.83 -2.13 -20.98
CA ASN A 30 -13.35 -3.19 -20.07
C ASN A 30 -11.83 -3.18 -19.86
N ILE A 31 -11.04 -2.71 -20.85
CA ILE A 31 -9.59 -2.49 -20.69
C ILE A 31 -9.29 -1.20 -19.89
N ASN A 32 -10.19 -0.21 -19.89
CA ASN A 32 -10.00 1.03 -19.13
C ASN A 32 -10.35 0.86 -17.64
N GLU A 33 -10.99 -0.25 -17.27
CA GLU A 33 -10.99 -0.83 -15.92
C GLU A 33 -9.71 -1.64 -15.63
N ASN A 34 -8.60 -1.33 -16.30
CA ASN A 34 -7.27 -1.57 -15.73
C ASN A 34 -7.17 -0.76 -14.43
N GLU A 35 -7.74 -1.30 -13.35
CA GLU A 35 -7.24 -1.08 -12.01
C GLU A 35 -5.72 -1.07 -12.15
N LYS A 36 -5.08 0.08 -11.89
CA LYS A 36 -3.62 0.15 -11.82
C LYS A 36 -3.22 -0.70 -10.63
N LYS A 37 -3.15 -2.00 -10.88
CA LYS A 37 -3.03 -3.02 -9.86
C LYS A 37 -1.62 -2.87 -9.33
N LEU A 38 -1.50 -2.51 -8.06
CA LEU A 38 -0.22 -2.57 -7.39
C LEU A 38 0.22 -4.04 -7.42
N VAL A 39 1.40 -4.32 -8.00
CA VAL A 39 1.85 -5.69 -8.29
C VAL A 39 3.12 -5.99 -7.51
N TYR A 40 3.16 -7.18 -6.91
CA TYR A 40 4.41 -7.80 -6.49
C TYR A 40 5.04 -8.55 -7.67
N VAL A 41 6.26 -8.17 -8.05
CA VAL A 41 7.10 -8.91 -9.00
C VAL A 41 8.38 -9.28 -8.26
N GLU A 42 8.66 -10.58 -8.13
CA GLU A 42 9.88 -11.09 -7.46
C GLU A 42 10.10 -10.48 -6.05
N ASN A 43 9.03 -10.36 -5.26
CA ASN A 43 8.99 -9.74 -3.92
C ASN A 43 9.28 -8.23 -3.88
N ILE A 44 9.27 -7.54 -5.03
CA ILE A 44 9.30 -6.08 -5.13
C ILE A 44 7.89 -5.59 -5.43
N PHE A 45 7.41 -4.67 -4.60
CA PHE A 45 6.13 -3.99 -4.78
C PHE A 45 6.32 -2.76 -5.65
N TYR A 46 5.51 -2.66 -6.70
CA TYR A 46 5.54 -1.54 -7.64
C TYR A 46 4.31 -0.65 -7.48
N ASP A 47 4.53 0.66 -7.58
CA ASP A 47 3.50 1.68 -7.58
C ASP A 47 2.71 1.67 -8.89
N GLU A 48 1.68 2.50 -8.97
CA GLU A 48 0.79 2.60 -10.12
C GLU A 48 1.46 3.17 -11.39
N ASN A 49 2.73 3.58 -11.30
CA ASN A 49 3.56 4.08 -12.40
C ASN A 49 4.67 3.08 -12.78
N GLY A 50 4.67 1.88 -12.19
CA GLY A 50 5.67 0.85 -12.46
C GLY A 50 7.04 1.13 -11.82
N LYS A 51 7.12 2.05 -10.85
CA LYS A 51 8.34 2.27 -10.05
C LYS A 51 8.25 1.46 -8.77
N SER A 52 9.39 1.02 -8.23
CA SER A 52 9.40 0.36 -6.92
C SER A 52 8.84 1.31 -5.85
N ALA A 53 7.91 0.83 -5.05
CA ALA A 53 7.22 1.62 -4.04
C ALA A 53 8.18 2.22 -3.00
N ASN A 54 7.98 3.49 -2.68
CA ASN A 54 8.75 4.23 -1.69
C ASN A 54 7.80 5.12 -0.88
N GLY A 55 7.61 4.81 0.41
CA GLY A 55 6.62 5.46 1.27
C GLY A 55 5.47 4.52 1.63
N TRP A 56 4.36 5.10 2.08
CA TRP A 56 3.18 4.35 2.53
C TRP A 56 2.31 3.91 1.35
N TYR A 57 2.04 2.60 1.26
CA TYR A 57 1.13 2.03 0.28
C TYR A 57 0.27 0.94 0.93
N ASP A 58 -0.97 0.79 0.45
CA ASP A 58 -1.79 -0.39 0.69
C ASP A 58 -1.39 -1.49 -0.30
N ASP A 59 -0.94 -2.64 0.21
CA ASP A 59 -0.51 -3.76 -0.65
C ASP A 59 -1.63 -4.76 -0.99
N GLY A 60 -2.87 -4.40 -0.69
CA GLY A 60 -4.06 -5.23 -0.80
C GLY A 60 -4.37 -6.02 0.47
N THR A 61 -3.49 -5.97 1.47
CA THR A 61 -3.75 -6.51 2.82
C THR A 61 -3.93 -5.39 3.83
N GLU A 62 -2.93 -4.52 3.96
CA GLU A 62 -2.95 -3.35 4.84
C GLU A 62 -1.97 -2.28 4.33
N TRP A 63 -1.90 -1.15 5.03
CA TRP A 63 -0.89 -0.11 4.80
C TRP A 63 0.50 -0.51 5.32
N TYR A 64 1.52 -0.44 4.47
CA TYR A 64 2.91 -0.64 4.84
C TYR A 64 3.80 0.47 4.27
N PHE A 65 4.87 0.78 4.99
CA PHE A 65 5.94 1.64 4.53
C PHE A 65 6.94 0.81 3.73
N PHE A 66 7.11 1.16 2.46
CA PHE A 66 8.04 0.54 1.54
C PHE A 66 9.28 1.40 1.35
N LYS A 67 10.41 0.74 1.12
CA LYS A 67 11.63 1.34 0.61
C LYS A 67 12.20 0.41 -0.46
N ASP A 68 12.48 0.96 -1.64
CA ASP A 68 12.95 0.19 -2.80
C ASP A 68 12.01 -1.01 -3.11
N GLY A 69 10.70 -0.80 -2.94
CA GLY A 69 9.65 -1.80 -3.16
C GLY A 69 9.58 -2.93 -2.15
N LYS A 70 10.34 -2.88 -1.04
CA LYS A 70 10.24 -3.86 0.06
C LYS A 70 9.67 -3.20 1.32
N LYS A 71 8.90 -3.96 2.10
CA LYS A 71 8.46 -3.53 3.44
C LYS A 71 9.69 -3.18 4.27
N HIS A 72 9.78 -1.93 4.70
CA HIS A 72 11.02 -1.41 5.28
C HIS A 72 11.20 -1.85 6.72
N THR A 73 12.44 -2.22 7.07
CA THR A 73 12.88 -2.41 8.46
C THR A 73 14.10 -1.54 8.69
N GLY A 74 14.05 -0.71 9.72
CA GLY A 74 15.06 0.30 10.03
C GLY A 74 14.50 1.72 10.04
N PHE A 75 15.37 2.72 10.07
CA PHE A 75 14.94 4.12 10.13
C PHE A 75 14.58 4.68 8.75
N ALA A 76 13.50 5.46 8.69
CA ALA A 76 13.14 6.30 7.55
C ALA A 76 12.39 7.54 8.03
N THR A 77 12.24 8.53 7.15
CA THR A 77 11.45 9.74 7.44
C THR A 77 10.12 9.65 6.71
N ASP A 78 9.03 9.89 7.42
CA ASP A 78 7.71 10.08 6.84
C ASP A 78 7.06 11.37 7.38
N GLY A 79 5.75 11.52 7.20
CA GLY A 79 5.00 12.68 7.70
C GLY A 79 5.09 12.91 9.22
N ASN A 80 5.47 11.88 9.99
CA ASN A 80 5.63 11.95 11.45
C ASN A 80 7.07 12.19 11.91
N GLY A 81 7.99 12.43 10.96
CA GLY A 81 9.41 12.65 11.21
C GLY A 81 10.23 11.38 11.03
N LYS A 82 11.38 11.30 11.73
CA LYS A 82 12.23 10.10 11.70
C LYS A 82 11.59 9.00 12.55
N MET A 83 11.20 7.91 11.89
CA MET A 83 10.53 6.77 12.51
C MET A 83 11.39 5.51 12.34
N TYR A 84 11.34 4.62 13.32
CA TYR A 84 11.78 3.25 13.20
C TYR A 84 10.66 2.40 12.62
N PHE A 85 10.95 1.61 11.60
CA PHE A 85 10.04 0.67 10.97
C PHE A 85 10.48 -0.77 11.23
N LYS A 86 9.49 -1.66 11.36
CA LYS A 86 9.68 -3.11 11.38
C LYS A 86 8.64 -3.74 10.48
N ASP A 87 9.10 -4.43 9.45
CA ASP A 87 8.28 -5.11 8.45
C ASP A 87 7.22 -4.19 7.82
N GLY A 88 7.62 -2.95 7.54
CA GLY A 88 6.80 -1.91 6.93
C GLY A 88 5.77 -1.27 7.87
N LYS A 89 5.75 -1.60 9.17
CA LYS A 89 4.93 -0.92 10.17
C LYS A 89 5.81 -0.06 11.06
N TYR A 90 5.21 0.87 11.80
CA TYR A 90 5.94 1.52 12.89
C TYR A 90 6.45 0.46 13.87
N GLY A 91 7.77 0.46 14.05
CA GLY A 91 8.45 -0.61 14.74
C GLY A 91 8.28 -0.53 16.25
N LYS A 92 8.16 -1.71 16.88
CA LYS A 92 8.30 -1.91 18.32
C LYS A 92 9.53 -2.77 18.60
N GLY A 93 10.38 -2.33 19.51
CA GLY A 93 11.54 -3.12 19.94
C GLY A 93 12.79 -2.30 20.21
N TYR A 94 13.85 -3.00 20.63
CA TYR A 94 15.14 -2.40 20.92
C TYR A 94 15.97 -2.14 19.66
N VAL A 95 16.50 -0.93 19.56
CA VAL A 95 17.55 -0.55 18.59
C VAL A 95 18.61 0.21 19.38
N ASP A 96 19.85 -0.26 19.37
CA ASP A 96 20.98 0.34 20.11
C ASP A 96 20.66 0.70 21.57
N LYS A 97 20.02 -0.23 22.29
CA LYS A 97 19.58 -0.11 23.70
C LYS A 97 18.47 0.91 23.96
N VAL A 98 17.97 1.59 22.94
CA VAL A 98 16.77 2.44 23.02
C VAL A 98 15.57 1.60 22.61
N PHE A 99 14.55 1.55 23.46
CA PHE A 99 13.29 0.89 23.15
C PHE A 99 12.41 1.84 22.34
N TYR A 100 11.93 1.36 21.19
CA TYR A 100 10.99 2.08 20.35
C TYR A 100 9.59 1.50 20.51
N GLY A 101 8.61 2.40 20.65
CA GLY A 101 7.19 2.10 20.62
C GLY A 101 6.54 2.97 19.54
N GLU A 102 5.74 2.36 18.67
CA GLU A 102 5.11 3.06 17.54
C GLU A 102 6.13 3.86 16.70
N GLY A 103 7.32 3.29 16.51
CA GLY A 103 8.38 3.88 15.68
C GLY A 103 9.11 5.07 16.29
N LYS A 104 8.76 5.52 17.50
CA LYS A 104 9.49 6.57 18.24
C LYS A 104 10.14 5.99 19.50
N PRO A 105 11.18 6.64 20.07
CA PRO A 105 11.65 6.28 21.40
C PRO A 105 10.47 6.25 22.35
N ALA A 106 10.31 5.17 23.10
CA ALA A 106 9.15 4.98 23.95
C ALA A 106 9.13 6.00 25.08
N ASP A 107 8.03 6.73 25.18
CA ASP A 107 7.66 7.56 26.31
C ASP A 107 6.33 7.01 26.80
N TRP A 108 6.28 6.53 28.05
CA TRP A 108 5.15 5.86 28.73
C TRP A 108 5.31 4.34 28.96
N TRP A 109 4.23 3.69 29.39
CA TRP A 109 4.16 2.25 29.66
C TRP A 109 4.12 1.45 28.36
N TYR A 110 5.05 0.50 28.22
CA TYR A 110 5.08 -0.45 27.11
C TYR A 110 5.39 -1.87 27.59
N ASP A 111 4.82 -2.84 26.89
CA ASP A 111 5.28 -4.23 26.94
C ASP A 111 6.41 -4.45 25.92
N ASP A 112 7.61 -4.78 26.43
CA ASP A 112 8.80 -5.00 25.61
C ASP A 112 9.00 -6.46 25.18
N GLY A 113 8.05 -7.35 25.49
CA GLY A 113 8.13 -8.79 25.26
C GLY A 113 8.56 -9.58 26.49
N THR A 114 9.03 -8.91 27.56
CA THR A 114 9.33 -9.54 28.85
C THR A 114 8.33 -9.14 29.95
N GLY A 115 7.60 -8.04 29.76
CA GLY A 115 6.62 -7.52 30.68
C GLY A 115 6.38 -6.02 30.48
N TRP A 116 5.51 -5.44 31.32
CA TRP A 116 5.18 -4.02 31.29
C TRP A 116 6.19 -3.19 32.08
N TYR A 117 6.75 -2.16 31.43
CA TYR A 117 7.69 -1.23 32.05
C TYR A 117 7.38 0.20 31.64
N PHE A 118 7.77 1.14 32.49
CA PHE A 118 7.75 2.56 32.16
C PHE A 118 9.02 2.94 31.39
N PHE A 119 8.84 3.68 30.29
CA PHE A 119 9.92 4.19 29.47
C PHE A 119 9.89 5.71 29.41
N GLN A 120 11.08 6.30 29.36
CA GLN A 120 11.29 7.71 29.03
C GLN A 120 12.44 7.83 28.04
N ASN A 121 12.19 8.48 26.90
CA ASN A 121 13.12 8.57 25.77
C ASN A 121 13.68 7.19 25.36
N GLY A 122 12.84 6.16 25.40
CA GLY A 122 13.17 4.77 25.10
C GLY A 122 14.05 4.06 26.13
N LYS A 123 14.38 4.69 27.28
CA LYS A 123 15.10 4.03 28.37
C LYS A 123 14.09 3.34 29.30
N LYS A 124 14.32 2.07 29.59
CA LYS A 124 13.53 1.30 30.55
C LYS A 124 13.83 1.80 31.97
N HIS A 125 12.79 2.12 32.74
CA HIS A 125 12.88 2.42 34.16
C HIS A 125 12.42 1.23 35.00
N THR A 126 13.21 0.87 36.01
CA THR A 126 12.92 -0.21 36.95
C THR A 126 13.11 0.30 38.38
N GLY A 127 12.20 -0.03 39.29
CA GLY A 127 12.27 0.35 40.71
C GLY A 127 11.02 1.08 41.20
N PHE A 128 11.09 1.63 42.41
CA PHE A 128 10.00 2.42 43.01
C PHE A 128 10.08 3.87 42.55
N ALA A 129 9.01 4.40 41.95
CA ALA A 129 8.84 5.83 41.68
C ALA A 129 7.92 6.45 42.73
N LYS A 130 8.24 7.67 43.17
CA LYS A 130 7.37 8.46 44.05
C LYS A 130 6.56 9.43 43.19
N ASP A 131 5.24 9.27 43.17
CA ASP A 131 4.36 10.21 42.48
C ASP A 131 4.32 11.54 43.26
N ALA A 132 4.15 12.64 42.54
CA ALA A 132 3.96 13.95 43.16
C ALA A 132 2.52 14.04 43.66
N SER A 133 2.37 13.98 44.98
CA SER A 133 1.12 14.25 45.70
C SER A 133 0.68 15.69 45.58
#